data_AF-A0A536Z5M5-F1
#
_entry.id   AF-A0A536Z5M5-F1
#
_cell.length_a   1.000
_cell.length_b   1.000
_cell.length_c   1.000
_cell.angle_alpha   90.00
_cell.angle_beta   90.00
_cell.angle_gamma   90.00
#
_symmetry.space_group_name_H-M   'P 1'
#
loop_
_entity.id
_entity.type
_entity.pdbx_description
1 polymer ?
#
loop_
_entity_poly.entity_id
_entity_poly.type
_entity_poly.pdbx_seq_one_letter_code
_entity_poly.pdbx_strand_id
1 'polypeptide(L)'
;MQVVLDWIPGLVARQVETSCCGMAGAFGYEKRHYEISMRMGEASLLPAVRNAARRTLIVADGFSCRQQIRDGTRRRPLHVTQVLERALIPASGRS
;
A
#
# COMPACT_ATOMS: atom_id res chain seq x y z
N MET A 1 -10.35 4.50 4.28
CA MET A 1 -10.20 3.65 3.09
C MET A 1 -11.09 2.41 3.11
N GLN A 2 -11.22 1.67 4.22
CA GLN A 2 -12.00 0.42 4.25
C GLN A 2 -13.44 0.56 3.75
N VAL A 3 -14.21 1.50 4.32
CA VAL A 3 -15.60 1.78 3.93
C VAL A 3 -15.75 1.99 2.42
N VAL A 4 -14.79 2.65 1.79
CA VAL A 4 -14.81 2.96 0.35
C VAL A 4 -14.50 1.73 -0.50
N LEU A 5 -13.61 0.85 -0.03
CA LEU A 5 -13.30 -0.41 -0.72
C LEU A 5 -14.49 -1.39 -0.65
N ASP A 6 -15.26 -1.36 0.43
CA ASP A 6 -16.43 -2.21 0.63
C ASP A 6 -17.57 -1.88 -0.36
N TRP A 7 -17.52 -0.73 -1.03
CA TRP A 7 -18.46 -0.37 -2.10
C TRP A 7 -18.20 -1.10 -3.42
N ILE A 8 -17.05 -1.75 -3.59
CA ILE A 8 -16.69 -2.47 -4.82
C ILE A 8 -17.21 -3.91 -4.73
N PRO A 9 -18.23 -4.31 -5.53
CA PRO A 9 -18.76 -5.66 -5.47
C PRO A 9 -17.69 -6.72 -5.79
N GLY A 10 -17.60 -7.76 -4.98
CA GLY A 10 -16.64 -8.86 -5.15
C GLY A 10 -15.21 -8.57 -4.69
N LEU A 11 -14.93 -7.36 -4.18
CA LEU A 11 -13.65 -7.06 -3.54
C LEU A 11 -13.68 -7.47 -2.06
N VAL A 12 -12.71 -8.29 -1.64
CA VAL A 12 -12.49 -8.60 -0.22
C VAL A 12 -11.21 -7.89 0.23
N ALA A 13 -11.38 -6.79 0.95
CA ALA A 13 -10.27 -6.04 1.54
C ALA A 13 -9.96 -6.54 2.95
N ARG A 14 -8.67 -6.66 3.27
CA ARG A 14 -8.17 -6.99 4.62
C ARG A 14 -7.19 -5.91 5.05
N GLN A 15 -7.37 -5.40 6.27
CA GLN A 15 -6.41 -4.48 6.86
C GLN A 15 -5.18 -5.26 7.34
N VAL A 16 -4.02 -4.62 7.19
CA VAL A 16 -2.79 -5.08 7.82
C VAL A 16 -2.63 -4.25 9.08
N GLU A 17 -2.66 -4.92 10.24
CA GLU A 17 -2.37 -4.28 11.52
C GLU A 17 -0.89 -3.88 11.56
N THR A 18 -0.62 -2.58 11.47
CA THR A 18 0.74 -2.01 11.50
C THR A 18 0.72 -0.71 12.30
N SER A 19 1.75 -0.46 13.10
CA SER A 19 1.84 0.75 13.92
C SER A 19 2.25 2.00 13.12
N CYS A 20 3.18 1.86 12.16
CA CYS A 20 3.58 2.92 11.23
C CYS A 20 4.38 2.34 10.06
N CYS A 21 4.38 3.01 8.89
CA CYS A 21 5.22 2.60 7.76
C CYS A 21 6.71 2.95 7.90
N GLY A 22 7.08 3.86 8.81
CA GLY A 22 8.46 4.31 9.01
C GLY A 22 8.89 5.54 8.20
N MET A 23 8.14 5.95 7.17
CA MET A 23 8.57 7.05 6.29
C MET A 23 8.17 8.46 6.73
N ALA A 24 7.00 8.63 7.38
CA ALA A 24 6.43 9.91 7.86
C ALA A 24 7.01 11.19 7.17
N GLY A 25 6.75 11.37 5.88
CA GLY A 25 7.27 12.51 5.10
C GLY A 25 8.71 12.27 4.65
N ALA A 26 9.61 13.22 4.94
CA ALA A 26 11.03 13.12 4.62
C ALA A 26 11.85 12.32 5.66
N PHE A 27 11.25 11.96 6.80
CA PHE A 27 11.92 11.29 7.92
C PHE A 27 12.72 10.06 7.45
N GLY A 28 12.10 9.17 6.67
CA GLY A 28 12.79 7.96 6.22
C GLY A 28 13.85 8.17 5.12
N TYR A 29 13.96 9.38 4.54
CA TYR A 29 15.03 9.73 3.60
C TYR A 29 16.25 10.38 4.27
N GLU A 30 16.12 10.83 5.51
CA GLU A 30 17.26 11.37 6.24
C GLU A 30 18.22 10.24 6.57
N LYS A 31 19.49 10.35 6.16
CA LYS A 31 20.50 9.28 6.36
C LYS A 31 20.53 8.73 7.79
N ARG A 32 20.35 9.61 8.78
CA ARG A 32 20.33 9.26 10.22
C ARG A 32 19.11 8.43 10.64
N HIS A 33 18.02 8.48 9.88
CA HIS A 33 16.74 7.85 10.21
C HIS A 33 16.36 6.74 9.23
N TYR A 34 17.10 6.56 8.13
CA TYR A 34 16.83 5.51 7.14
C TYR A 34 16.74 4.12 7.78
N GLU A 35 17.71 3.76 8.61
CA GLU A 35 17.72 2.45 9.27
C GLU A 35 16.52 2.27 10.22
N ILE A 36 16.15 3.32 10.95
CA ILE A 36 14.98 3.32 11.85
C ILE A 36 13.69 3.18 11.03
N SER A 37 13.54 3.94 9.94
CA SER A 37 12.42 3.84 9.01
C SER A 37 12.27 2.42 8.47
N MET A 38 13.37 1.80 8.02
CA MET A 38 13.36 0.43 7.53
C MET A 38 12.98 -0.56 8.62
N ARG A 39 13.53 -0.46 9.84
CA ARG A 39 13.15 -1.31 10.97
C ARG A 39 11.66 -1.20 11.31
N MET A 40 11.09 0.01 11.26
CA MET A 40 9.66 0.22 11.46
C MET A 40 8.81 -0.46 10.37
N GLY A 41 9.21 -0.32 9.11
CA GLY A 41 8.56 -1.01 7.99
C GLY A 41 8.65 -2.53 8.09
N GLU A 42 9.81 -3.07 8.48
CA GLU A 42 10.06 -4.50 8.62
C GLU A 42 9.35 -5.13 9.83
N ALA A 43 8.88 -4.33 10.80
CA ALA A 43 8.18 -4.85 11.97
C ALA A 43 6.87 -5.58 11.62
N SER A 44 6.17 -5.16 10.56
CA SER A 44 4.89 -5.78 10.16
C SER A 44 4.51 -5.51 8.71
N LEU A 45 4.67 -4.27 8.25
CA LEU A 45 4.19 -3.82 6.94
C LEU A 45 4.87 -4.53 5.76
N LEU A 46 6.20 -4.48 5.69
CA LEU A 46 6.96 -5.03 4.56
C LEU A 46 6.84 -6.57 4.47
N PRO A 47 6.93 -7.34 5.58
CA PRO A 47 6.67 -8.77 5.55
C PRO A 47 5.25 -9.11 5.07
N ALA A 48 4.22 -8.42 5.57
CA ALA A 48 2.84 -8.65 5.15
C ALA A 48 2.66 -8.43 3.63
N VAL A 49 3.26 -7.37 3.09
CA VAL A 49 3.20 -7.08 1.65
C VAL A 49 3.96 -8.11 0.82
N ARG A 50 5.11 -8.61 1.29
CA ARG A 50 5.89 -9.65 0.60
C ARG A 50 5.17 -11.01 0.60
N ASN A 51 4.46 -11.33 1.68
CA ASN A 51 3.72 -12.58 1.83
C ASN A 51 2.36 -12.58 1.11
N ALA A 52 1.85 -11.40 0.73
CA ALA A 52 0.62 -11.31 -0.04
C ALA A 52 0.76 -12.00 -1.41
N ALA A 53 -0.28 -12.71 -1.85
CA ALA A 53 -0.28 -13.35 -3.15
C ALA A 53 -0.02 -12.34 -4.28
N ARG A 54 0.66 -12.80 -5.35
CA ARG A 54 1.08 -11.91 -6.46
C ARG A 54 -0.08 -11.10 -7.07
N ARG A 55 -1.27 -11.70 -7.12
CA ARG A 55 -2.52 -11.11 -7.64
C ARG A 55 -3.25 -10.21 -6.64
N THR A 56 -2.88 -10.21 -5.37
CA THR A 56 -3.51 -9.38 -4.34
C THR A 56 -3.13 -7.91 -4.54
N LEU A 57 -4.12 -7.04 -4.67
CA LEU A 57 -3.88 -5.60 -4.73
C LEU A 57 -3.34 -5.13 -3.38
N ILE A 58 -2.29 -4.30 -3.41
CA ILE A 58 -1.78 -3.61 -2.22
C ILE A 58 -2.31 -2.18 -2.29
N VAL A 59 -3.05 -1.75 -1.28
CA VAL A 59 -3.71 -0.44 -1.25
C VAL A 59 -3.18 0.35 -0.06
N ALA A 60 -2.75 1.58 -0.29
CA ALA A 60 -2.31 2.50 0.76
C ALA A 60 -2.58 3.95 0.34
N ASP A 61 -3.33 4.69 1.16
CA ASP A 61 -3.74 6.07 0.85
C ASP A 61 -2.66 7.11 1.15
N GLY A 62 -1.77 6.83 2.10
CA GLY A 62 -0.64 7.71 2.40
C GLY A 62 0.46 7.62 1.34
N PHE A 63 0.90 8.78 0.82
CA PHE A 63 2.05 8.85 -0.10
C PHE A 63 3.30 8.20 0.51
N SER A 64 3.64 8.55 1.75
CA SER A 64 4.78 8.00 2.50
C SER A 64 4.71 6.47 2.62
N CYS A 65 3.53 5.92 2.92
CA CYS A 65 3.32 4.47 2.99
C CYS A 65 3.53 3.82 1.62
N ARG A 66 3.02 4.43 0.54
CA ARG A 66 3.25 3.93 -0.81
C ARG A 66 4.72 3.95 -1.21
N GLN A 67 5.47 5.01 -0.85
CA GLN A 67 6.91 5.07 -1.07
C GLN A 67 7.62 3.94 -0.33
N GLN A 68 7.38 3.80 0.98
CA GLN A 68 8.03 2.75 1.78
C GLN A 68 7.79 1.35 1.20
N ILE A 69 6.54 1.04 0.84
CA ILE A 69 6.21 -0.27 0.28
C ILE A 69 6.92 -0.47 -1.05
N ARG A 70 6.98 0.55 -1.91
CA ARG A 70 7.65 0.45 -3.20
C ARG A 70 9.17 0.31 -3.07
N ASP A 71 9.76 0.98 -2.10
CA ASP A 71 11.21 1.01 -1.94
C ASP A 71 11.70 -0.21 -1.13
N GLY A 72 10.92 -0.65 -0.13
CA GLY A 72 11.19 -1.84 0.68
C GLY A 72 10.69 -3.16 0.08
N THR A 73 9.93 -3.16 -1.01
CA THR A 73 9.45 -4.37 -1.68
C THR A 73 9.51 -4.23 -3.20
N ARG A 74 9.16 -5.29 -3.94
CA ARG A 74 8.98 -5.22 -5.41
C ARG A 74 7.52 -4.99 -5.82
N ARG A 75 6.64 -4.64 -4.87
CA ARG A 75 5.20 -4.44 -5.09
C ARG A 75 4.93 -2.98 -5.42
N ARG A 76 3.89 -2.73 -6.22
CA ARG A 76 3.42 -1.39 -6.58
C ARG A 76 2.10 -1.11 -5.86
N PRO A 77 2.10 -0.38 -4.73
CA PRO A 77 0.88 -0.08 -4.01
C PRO A 77 0.04 0.95 -4.77
N LEU A 78 -1.28 0.82 -4.68
CA LEU A 78 -2.26 1.71 -5.28
C LEU A 78 -2.86 2.65 -4.23
N HIS A 79 -3.23 3.85 -4.67
CA HIS A 79 -4.13 4.71 -3.90
C HIS A 79 -5.59 4.19 -4.04
N VAL A 80 -6.43 4.35 -3.01
CA VAL A 80 -7.84 3.89 -3.07
C VAL A 80 -8.59 4.41 -4.31
N THR A 81 -8.32 5.64 -4.74
CA THR A 81 -8.97 6.21 -5.94
C THR A 81 -8.61 5.46 -7.22
N GLN A 82 -7.39 4.94 -7.35
CA GLN A 82 -7.00 4.12 -8.51
C GLN A 82 -7.70 2.76 -8.50
N VAL A 83 -8.04 2.24 -7.32
CA VAL A 83 -8.82 1.01 -7.19
C VAL A 83 -10.26 1.27 -7.58
N LEU A 84 -10.84 2.39 -7.13
CA LEU A 84 -12.19 2.81 -7.53
C LEU A 84 -12.28 3.05 -9.04
N GLU A 85 -11.33 3.77 -9.63
CA GLU A 85 -11.28 4.00 -11.08
C GLU A 85 -11.31 2.69 -11.87
N ARG A 86 -10.54 1.68 -11.44
CA ARG A 86 -10.54 0.34 -12.06
C ARG A 86 -11.86 -0.41 -11.88
N ALA A 87 -12.61 -0.13 -10.82
CA ALA A 87 -13.92 -0.72 -10.57
C ALA A 87 -15.04 -0.01 -11.34
N LEU A 88 -14.88 1.29 -11.62
CA LEU A 88 -15.87 2.11 -12.32
C LEU A 88 -15.79 1.95 -13.85
N ILE A 89 -14.62 1.67 -14.41
CA ILE A 89 -14.44 1.51 -15.85
C ILE A 89 -14.63 0.02 -16.21
N PRO A 90 -15.71 -0.37 -16.91
CA PRO A 90 -15.86 -1.72 -17.42
C PRO A 90 -14.70 -2.04 -18.36
N ALA A 91 -14.29 -3.31 -18.41
CA ALA A 91 -13.18 -3.77 -19.26
C ALA A 91 -13.35 -3.48 -20.77
N SER A 92 -14.50 -2.97 -21.21
CA SER A 92 -14.85 -2.62 -22.59
C SER A 92 -14.38 -1.23 -23.05
N GLY A 93 -13.80 -0.39 -22.19
CA GLY A 93 -13.47 1.01 -22.51
C GLY A 93 -11.99 1.33 -22.82
N ARG A 94 -11.11 0.33 -22.93
CA ARG A 94 -9.71 0.54 -23.33
C ARG A 94 -9.54 0.29 -24.82
N SER A 95 -9.89 1.28 -25.63
CA SER A 95 -9.45 1.42 -27.04
C SER A 95 -8.03 1.92 -27.11
#